data_AF-A0A0V9ULA6-F1
#
_entry.id   AF-A0A0V9ULA6-F1
#
_cell.length_a   1.000
_cell.length_b   1.000
_cell.length_c   1.000
_cell.angle_alpha   90.00
_cell.angle_beta   90.00
_cell.angle_gamma   90.00
#
_symmetry.space_group_name_H-M   'P 1'
#
loop_
_entity.id
_entity.type
_entity.pdbx_description
1 polymer ?
#
loop_
_entity_poly.entity_id
_entity_poly.type
_entity_poly.pdbx_seq_one_letter_code
_entity_poly.pdbx_strand_id
1 'polypeptide(L)'
;MTAIQEIFAKPIDRSIEGVIKADDTSQLATEVEEYVLTNEAAKGVEQVLEAYTNYTNANGVWISGFFGSGKSHLLKMLAHLLGDIDGHDYPRAEVCAQFRAKTDDAFLPALIDKAERIEAKSLLFNIDQKA
;
A
#
# COMPACT_ATOMS: atom_id res chain seq x y z
N MET A 1 -35.29 15.68 1.52
CA MET A 1 -34.72 14.65 2.41
C MET A 1 -33.56 14.03 1.63
N THR A 2 -32.35 14.06 2.18
CA THR A 2 -31.19 13.38 1.58
C THR A 2 -31.36 11.88 1.77
N ALA A 3 -31.26 11.10 0.70
CA ALA A 3 -31.30 9.65 0.80
C ALA A 3 -30.01 9.15 1.46
N ILE A 4 -30.08 8.11 2.30
CA ILE A 4 -28.90 7.61 3.04
C ILE A 4 -27.73 7.26 2.11
N GLN A 5 -28.04 6.78 0.90
CA GLN A 5 -27.07 6.47 -0.15
C GLN A 5 -26.24 7.68 -0.61
N GLU A 6 -26.79 8.90 -0.51
CA GLU A 6 -26.14 10.15 -0.94
C GLU A 6 -25.17 10.68 0.12
N ILE A 7 -25.14 10.08 1.30
CA ILE A 7 -24.20 10.46 2.39
C ILE A 7 -22.83 9.80 2.18
N PHE A 8 -22.78 8.63 1.55
CA PHE A 8 -21.56 7.85 1.42
C PHE A 8 -20.72 8.32 0.24
N ALA A 9 -19.39 8.37 0.44
CA ALA A 9 -18.44 8.74 -0.62
C ALA A 9 -18.38 7.72 -1.77
N LYS A 10 -18.82 6.48 -1.54
CA LYS A 10 -18.82 5.39 -2.52
C LYS A 10 -20.15 4.60 -2.43
N PRO A 11 -20.58 3.89 -3.49
CA PRO A 11 -21.82 3.11 -3.49
C PRO A 11 -21.89 2.11 -2.35
N ILE A 12 -23.05 1.99 -1.70
CA ILE A 12 -23.24 1.15 -0.50
C ILE A 12 -23.46 -0.34 -0.83
N ASP A 13 -23.81 -0.64 -2.07
CA ASP A 13 -24.15 -1.96 -2.60
C ASP A 13 -22.96 -2.66 -3.28
N ARG A 14 -21.78 -2.02 -3.27
CA ARG A 14 -20.55 -2.60 -3.82
C ARG A 14 -20.07 -3.79 -2.98
N SER A 15 -19.46 -4.77 -3.65
CA SER A 15 -18.82 -5.91 -2.98
C SER A 15 -17.56 -5.47 -2.25
N ILE A 16 -17.37 -5.90 -1.01
CA ILE A 16 -16.18 -5.62 -0.20
C ILE A 16 -15.51 -6.95 0.15
N GLU A 17 -14.25 -7.11 -0.25
CA GLU A 17 -13.43 -8.25 0.15
C GLU A 17 -13.00 -8.08 1.61
N GLY A 18 -13.51 -8.93 2.50
CA GLY A 18 -13.21 -8.87 3.93
C GLY A 18 -11.82 -9.39 4.32
N VAL A 19 -11.10 -10.02 3.38
CA VAL A 19 -9.80 -10.65 3.65
C VAL A 19 -8.82 -10.29 2.55
N ILE A 20 -7.74 -9.59 2.93
CA ILE A 20 -6.63 -9.30 2.03
C ILE A 20 -5.66 -10.48 2.03
N LYS A 21 -5.49 -11.10 0.87
CA LYS A 21 -4.44 -12.09 0.62
C LYS A 21 -3.28 -11.37 -0.08
N ALA A 22 -2.08 -11.50 0.48
CA ALA A 22 -0.90 -10.78 -0.03
C ALA A 22 -0.47 -11.26 -1.42
N ASP A 23 -0.79 -12.51 -1.75
CA ASP A 23 -0.50 -13.22 -2.99
C ASP A 23 -1.63 -13.17 -4.04
N ASP A 24 -2.83 -12.72 -3.66
CA ASP A 24 -3.96 -12.56 -4.59
C ASP A 24 -3.95 -11.15 -5.21
N THR A 25 -4.01 -11.06 -6.53
CA THR A 25 -3.86 -9.79 -7.27
C THR A 25 -5.04 -9.49 -8.17
N SER A 26 -6.01 -10.41 -8.22
CA SER A 26 -7.18 -10.33 -9.09
C SER A 26 -7.96 -9.02 -8.92
N GLN A 27 -7.85 -8.39 -7.75
CA GLN A 27 -8.52 -7.13 -7.40
C GLN A 27 -7.55 -6.04 -6.92
N LEU A 28 -6.27 -6.09 -7.27
CA LEU A 28 -5.27 -5.15 -6.78
C LEU A 28 -5.60 -3.68 -7.09
N ALA A 29 -6.16 -3.38 -8.27
CA ALA A 29 -6.58 -2.03 -8.61
C ALA A 29 -7.64 -1.50 -7.62
N THR A 30 -8.66 -2.31 -7.35
CA THR A 30 -9.70 -2.01 -6.37
C THR A 30 -9.10 -1.89 -4.96
N GLU A 31 -8.22 -2.80 -4.56
CA GLU A 31 -7.57 -2.75 -3.24
C GLU A 31 -6.81 -1.44 -3.03
N VAL A 32 -6.02 -1.01 -4.03
CA VAL A 32 -5.27 0.25 -3.98
C VAL A 32 -6.24 1.44 -3.93
N GLU A 33 -7.29 1.44 -4.75
CA GLU A 33 -8.31 2.50 -4.77
C GLU A 33 -9.04 2.60 -3.42
N GLU A 34 -9.36 1.47 -2.80
CA GLU A 34 -10.06 1.40 -1.52
C GLU A 34 -9.16 1.54 -0.29
N TYR A 35 -7.83 1.43 -0.46
CA TYR A 35 -6.89 1.56 0.65
C TYR A 35 -7.04 2.92 1.34
N VAL A 36 -7.36 2.90 2.62
CA VAL A 36 -7.43 4.11 3.45
C VAL A 36 -6.05 4.32 4.06
N LEU A 37 -5.34 5.32 3.54
CA LEU A 37 -4.06 5.74 4.08
C LEU A 37 -4.31 6.59 5.34
N THR A 38 -4.24 5.96 6.52
CA THR A 38 -4.34 6.69 7.78
C THR A 38 -3.09 7.52 8.03
N ASN A 39 -3.18 8.51 8.92
CA ASN A 39 -2.02 9.34 9.30
C ASN A 39 -0.85 8.52 9.85
N GLU A 40 -1.13 7.48 10.63
CA GLU A 40 -0.10 6.57 11.18
C GLU A 40 0.53 5.72 10.08
N ALA A 41 -0.27 5.21 9.14
CA ALA A 41 0.23 4.45 8.00
C ALA A 41 1.08 5.34 7.09
N ALA A 42 0.65 6.57 6.81
CA ALA A 42 1.41 7.55 6.02
C ALA A 42 2.79 7.79 6.63
N LYS A 43 2.88 8.08 7.93
CA LYS A 43 4.17 8.25 8.64
C LYS A 43 5.06 7.02 8.56
N GLY A 44 4.48 5.83 8.67
CA GLY A 44 5.22 4.57 8.51
C GLY A 44 5.78 4.42 7.10
N VAL A 45 4.98 4.73 6.07
CA VAL A 45 5.43 4.72 4.66
C VAL A 45 6.53 5.75 4.44
N GLU A 46 6.39 6.97 4.97
CA GLU A 46 7.43 8.01 4.87
C GLU A 46 8.77 7.55 5.43
N GLN A 47 8.78 6.95 6.63
CA GLN A 47 10.01 6.43 7.25
C GLN A 47 10.68 5.36 6.37
N VAL A 48 9.88 4.47 5.79
CA VAL A 48 10.39 3.41 4.89
C VAL A 48 10.96 4.03 3.61
N LEU A 49 10.23 4.94 2.97
CA LEU A 49 10.66 5.55 1.71
C LEU A 49 11.86 6.49 1.89
N GLU A 50 11.95 7.21 3.02
CA GLU A 50 13.10 8.03 3.35
C GLU A 50 14.36 7.17 3.51
N ALA A 51 14.27 6.07 4.26
CA ALA A 51 15.38 5.12 4.42
C ALA A 51 15.75 4.43 3.09
N TYR A 52 14.75 4.09 2.27
CA TYR A 52 14.95 3.44 0.98
C TYR A 52 15.63 4.37 -0.05
N THR A 53 15.23 5.64 -0.08
CA THR A 53 15.73 6.63 -1.06
C THR A 53 17.01 7.34 -0.61
N ASN A 54 17.39 7.23 0.67
CA ASN A 54 18.61 7.79 1.23
C ASN A 54 19.46 6.67 1.86
N TYR A 55 20.20 5.95 1.01
CA TYR A 55 20.97 4.78 1.42
C TYR A 55 22.01 5.12 2.51
N THR A 56 21.80 4.61 3.72
CA THR A 56 22.63 4.88 4.91
C THR A 56 23.06 3.63 5.69
N ASN A 57 22.82 2.42 5.14
CA ASN A 57 22.99 1.07 5.75
C ASN A 57 21.74 0.46 6.44
N ALA A 58 20.52 0.87 6.07
CA ALA A 58 19.29 0.22 6.57
C ALA A 58 19.04 -1.11 5.82
N ASN A 59 18.84 -2.21 6.57
CA ASN A 59 18.76 -3.56 6.01
C ASN A 59 17.41 -4.27 6.21
N GLY A 60 16.46 -3.68 6.96
CA GLY A 60 15.18 -4.31 7.24
C GLY A 60 14.19 -3.42 8.00
N VAL A 61 12.91 -3.74 7.85
CA VAL A 61 11.77 -3.05 8.48
C VAL A 61 10.93 -4.08 9.22
N TRP A 62 10.47 -3.74 10.42
CA TRP A 62 9.57 -4.58 11.22
C TRP A 62 8.20 -3.93 11.36
N ILE A 63 7.16 -4.53 10.76
CA ILE A 63 5.78 -4.05 10.83
C ILE A 63 5.04 -4.83 11.92
N SER A 64 4.65 -4.15 13.00
CA SER A 64 3.94 -4.77 14.14
C SER A 64 2.59 -4.09 14.43
N GLY A 65 1.70 -4.78 15.16
CA GLY A 65 0.34 -4.32 15.43
C GLY A 65 -0.65 -5.45 15.71
N PHE A 66 -1.80 -5.12 16.28
CA PHE A 66 -2.84 -6.08 16.68
C PHE A 66 -3.52 -6.77 15.48
N PHE A 67 -4.29 -7.84 15.74
CA PHE A 67 -5.08 -8.50 14.70
C PHE A 67 -6.08 -7.51 14.07
N GLY A 68 -6.24 -7.56 12.75
CA GLY A 68 -7.11 -6.64 12.02
C GLY A 68 -6.54 -5.23 11.79
N SER A 69 -5.32 -4.92 12.25
CA SER A 69 -4.74 -3.56 12.10
C SER A 69 -4.19 -3.25 10.70
N GLY A 70 -4.43 -4.10 9.70
CA GLY A 70 -3.99 -3.85 8.31
C GLY A 70 -2.52 -4.13 7.98
N LYS A 71 -1.74 -4.79 8.86
CA LYS A 71 -0.28 -5.05 8.63
C LYS A 71 0.05 -5.68 7.28
N SER A 72 -0.63 -6.79 6.94
CA SER A 72 -0.40 -7.49 5.68
C SER A 72 -0.80 -6.65 4.47
N HIS A 73 -1.83 -5.83 4.61
CA HIS A 73 -2.26 -4.90 3.55
C HIS A 73 -1.20 -3.80 3.36
N LEU A 74 -0.69 -3.21 4.44
CA LEU A 74 0.42 -2.25 4.38
C LEU A 74 1.67 -2.86 3.73
N LEU A 75 2.04 -4.10 4.10
CA LEU A 75 3.16 -4.82 3.47
C LEU A 75 2.96 -4.98 1.96
N LYS A 76 1.76 -5.39 1.53
CA LYS A 76 1.41 -5.53 0.11
C LYS A 76 1.52 -4.19 -0.63
N MET A 77 1.00 -3.12 -0.04
CA MET A 77 1.08 -1.77 -0.62
C MET A 77 2.54 -1.28 -0.72
N LEU A 78 3.35 -1.50 0.32
CA LEU A 78 4.77 -1.17 0.30
C LEU A 78 5.50 -1.95 -0.80
N ALA A 79 5.23 -3.24 -0.98
CA ALA A 79 5.85 -4.02 -2.04
C ALA A 79 5.56 -3.42 -3.42
N HIS A 80 4.31 -3.02 -3.67
CA HIS A 80 3.91 -2.37 -4.92
C HIS A 80 4.45 -0.94 -5.08
N LEU A 81 4.66 -0.20 -3.99
CA LEU A 81 5.30 1.13 -4.05
C LEU A 81 6.80 1.03 -4.31
N LEU A 82 7.46 0.00 -3.80
CA LEU A 82 8.91 -0.16 -3.86
C LEU A 82 9.42 -0.80 -5.15
N GLY A 83 8.62 -1.61 -5.84
CA GLY A 83 9.08 -2.31 -7.04
C GLY A 83 8.00 -3.11 -7.74
N ASP A 84 8.32 -3.54 -8.96
CA ASP A 84 7.43 -4.41 -9.75
C ASP A 84 7.39 -5.82 -9.16
N ILE A 85 6.25 -6.49 -9.28
CA ILE A 85 6.06 -7.88 -8.82
C ILE A 85 5.69 -8.72 -10.03
N ASP A 86 6.49 -9.75 -10.32
CA ASP A 86 6.25 -10.62 -11.46
C ASP A 86 4.88 -11.32 -11.31
N GLY A 87 4.05 -11.27 -12.35
CA GLY A 87 2.69 -11.82 -12.35
C GLY A 87 1.61 -10.90 -11.75
N HIS A 88 1.94 -9.66 -11.41
CA HIS A 88 0.97 -8.66 -10.97
C HIS A 88 0.78 -7.63 -12.11
N ASP A 89 -0.44 -7.56 -12.67
CA ASP A 89 -0.73 -6.78 -13.87
C ASP A 89 -1.08 -5.30 -13.61
N TYR A 90 -1.17 -4.88 -12.35
CA TYR A 90 -1.46 -3.48 -12.02
C TYR A 90 -0.17 -2.64 -12.01
N PRO A 91 -0.04 -1.61 -12.86
CA PRO A 91 1.21 -0.87 -13.00
C PRO A 91 1.62 -0.16 -11.71
N ARG A 92 2.91 -0.24 -11.35
CA ARG A 92 3.48 0.50 -10.21
C ARG A 92 3.19 2.00 -10.25
N ALA A 93 3.25 2.60 -11.43
CA ALA A 93 2.95 4.02 -11.61
C ALA A 93 1.53 4.40 -11.17
N GLU A 94 0.54 3.51 -11.38
CA GLU A 94 -0.85 3.73 -10.95
C GLU A 94 -0.96 3.63 -9.42
N VAL A 95 -0.23 2.70 -8.79
CA VAL A 95 -0.14 2.61 -7.32
C VAL A 95 0.46 3.89 -6.75
N CYS A 96 1.57 4.37 -7.31
CA CYS A 96 2.22 5.61 -6.91
C CYS A 96 1.28 6.82 -7.09
N ALA A 97 0.54 6.91 -8.19
CA ALA A 97 -0.46 7.96 -8.42
C ALA A 97 -1.57 7.95 -7.36
N GLN A 98 -2.13 6.77 -7.04
CA GLN A 98 -3.16 6.61 -6.02
C GLN A 98 -2.66 7.01 -4.62
N PHE A 99 -1.46 6.57 -4.23
CA PHE A 99 -0.91 6.91 -2.91
C PHE A 99 -0.61 8.40 -2.75
N ARG A 100 -0.15 9.07 -3.82
CA ARG A 100 0.02 10.53 -3.83
C ARG A 100 -1.30 11.27 -3.62
N ALA A 101 -2.39 10.78 -4.20
CA ALA A 101 -3.71 11.38 -4.06
C ALA A 101 -4.38 11.12 -2.70
N LYS A 102 -3.86 10.18 -1.91
CA LYS A 102 -4.44 9.77 -0.61
C LYS A 102 -3.86 10.50 0.60
N THR A 103 -2.89 11.40 0.41
CA THR A 103 -2.24 12.14 1.47
C THR A 103 -2.39 13.64 1.26
N ASP A 104 -2.68 14.37 2.34
CA ASP A 104 -2.66 15.83 2.37
C ASP A 104 -1.26 16.39 2.70
N ASP A 105 -0.32 15.51 3.10
CA ASP A 105 1.07 15.88 3.39
C ASP A 105 1.87 16.05 2.09
N ALA A 106 2.62 17.14 1.98
CA ALA A 106 3.45 17.43 0.82
C ALA A 106 4.74 16.60 0.74
N PHE A 107 5.18 15.97 1.84
CA PHE A 107 6.43 15.25 1.94
C PHE A 107 6.36 13.83 1.35
N LEU A 108 5.33 13.07 1.71
CA LEU A 108 5.13 11.71 1.20
C LEU A 108 5.10 11.62 -0.33
N PRO A 109 4.38 12.50 -1.08
CA PRO A 109 4.40 12.47 -2.53
C PRO A 109 5.81 12.60 -3.15
N ALA A 110 6.65 13.47 -2.58
CA ALA A 110 8.02 13.64 -3.06
C ALA A 110 8.90 12.40 -2.79
N LEU A 111 8.66 11.69 -1.68
CA LEU A 111 9.33 10.42 -1.39
C LEU A 111 8.86 9.30 -2.33
N ILE A 112 7.56 9.25 -2.65
CA ILE A 112 7.00 8.31 -3.64
C ILE A 112 7.65 8.54 -5.01
N ASP A 113 7.73 9.79 -5.47
CA ASP A 113 8.36 10.11 -6.76
C ASP A 113 9.85 9.71 -6.81
N LYS A 114 10.57 9.84 -5.69
CA LYS A 114 11.96 9.38 -5.59
C LYS A 114 12.06 7.87 -5.64
N ALA A 115 11.18 7.16 -4.92
CA ALA A 115 11.16 5.71 -4.90
C ALA A 115 10.77 5.12 -6.28
N GLU A 116 9.79 5.72 -6.96
CA GLU A 116 9.32 5.29 -8.30
C GLU A 116 10.44 5.28 -9.35
N ARG A 117 11.42 6.20 -9.23
CA ARG A 117 12.59 6.27 -10.13
C ARG A 117 13.63 5.16 -9.91
N ILE A 118 13.55 4.44 -8.80
CA ILE A 118 14.44 3.32 -8.51
C ILE A 118 13.86 2.09 -9.20
N GLU A 119 14.58 1.57 -10.20
CA GLU A 119 14.26 0.29 -10.83
C GLU A 119 14.49 -0.83 -9.81
N ALA A 120 13.40 -1.45 -9.35
CA ALA A 120 13.43 -2.49 -8.34
C ALA A 120 12.33 -3.52 -8.58
N LYS A 121 12.60 -4.74 -8.13
CA LYS A 121 11.62 -5.83 -8.07
C LYS A 121 11.32 -6.15 -6.62
N SER A 122 10.05 -6.32 -6.30
CA SER A 122 9.58 -6.73 -4.98
C SER A 122 9.27 -8.23 -4.97
N LEU A 123 9.75 -8.92 -3.93
CA LEU A 123 9.46 -10.33 -3.70
C LEU A 123 8.59 -10.46 -2.43
N LEU A 124 7.36 -10.95 -2.59
CA LEU A 124 6.45 -11.26 -1.49
C LEU A 124 6.41 -12.76 -1.25
N PHE A 125 6.72 -13.19 -0.04
CA PHE A 125 6.64 -14.59 0.36
C PHE A 125 6.27 -14.71 1.83
N ASN A 126 5.51 -15.76 2.15
CA ASN A 126 5.28 -16.17 3.52
C ASN A 126 6.44 -17.09 3.95
N ILE A 127 6.95 -16.88 5.16
CA ILE A 127 7.86 -17.82 5.78
C ILE A 127 7.00 -18.80 6.56
N ASP A 128 6.73 -19.97 5.99
CA ASP A 128 6.08 -21.05 6.73
C ASP A 128 6.92 -21.40 7.97
N GLN A 129 6.30 -21.34 9.15
CA GLN A 129 6.79 -22.11 10.28
C GLN A 129 6.54 -23.57 9.95
N LYS A 130 7.59 -24.30 9.59
CA LYS A 130 7.57 -25.76 9.77
C LYS A 130 7.29 -26.02 11.26
N ALA A 131 6.07 -26.45 11.56
CA ALA A 131 5.76 -27.14 12.80
C ALA A 131 6.33 -28.56 12.75
#